data_AF-A0A0U1DYU7-F1
#
_entry.id   AF-A0A0U1DYU7-F1
#
_cell.length_a   1.000
_cell.length_b   1.000
_cell.length_c   1.000
_cell.angle_alpha   90.00
_cell.angle_beta   90.00
_cell.angle_gamma   90.00
#
_symmetry.space_group_name_H-M   'P 1'
#
loop_
_entity.id
_entity.type
_entity.pdbx_description
1 polymer ?
#
loop_
_entity_poly.entity_id
_entity_poly.type
_entity_poly.pdbx_seq_one_letter_code
_entity_poly.pdbx_strand_id
1 'polypeptide(L)'
;MFNTLNGDSNVAFFREYRNVGLTPQDMPVVSVSIAEEEVGGIGVQNVAGQLTAWNYYETIDTPVNKAFVKAYKDFVKDPKKPTSDPMEAAYVSVYLWKNTVEKAKSFDVAAIQDNADGVSFDAPEGKVTIDGENHHITKTARIGEIRPDGLIYTIWESKGPIEPDPYLKSYPWAAGLSG
;
A
#
# COMPACT_ATOMS: atom_id res chain seq x y z
N MET A 1 -17.79 5.90 5.99
CA MET A 1 -17.51 4.63 6.69
C MET A 1 -16.05 4.26 6.55
N PHE A 2 -15.41 3.78 7.61
CA PHE A 2 -14.06 3.24 7.56
C PHE A 2 -14.15 1.71 7.48
N ASN A 3 -13.56 1.11 6.45
CA ASN A 3 -13.70 -0.31 6.13
C ASN A 3 -12.37 -1.06 6.29
N THR A 4 -12.37 -2.10 7.11
CA THR A 4 -11.24 -3.01 7.33
C THR A 4 -11.56 -4.46 6.94
N LEU A 5 -12.66 -4.68 6.21
CA LEU A 5 -13.02 -6.01 5.70
C LEU A 5 -12.03 -6.45 4.62
N ASN A 6 -11.73 -7.75 4.59
CA ASN A 6 -10.78 -8.35 3.66
C ASN A 6 -11.45 -9.39 2.76
N GLY A 7 -10.86 -9.60 1.57
CA GLY A 7 -11.24 -10.65 0.62
C GLY A 7 -12.73 -10.61 0.24
N ASP A 8 -13.33 -11.80 0.14
CA ASP A 8 -14.70 -12.00 -0.35
C ASP A 8 -15.77 -11.25 0.46
N SER A 9 -15.46 -10.87 1.71
CA SER A 9 -16.37 -10.07 2.54
C SER A 9 -16.64 -8.69 1.93
N ASN A 10 -15.68 -8.11 1.20
CA ASN A 10 -15.88 -6.85 0.48
C ASN A 10 -16.90 -6.99 -0.65
N VAL A 11 -16.96 -8.15 -1.31
CA VAL A 11 -17.91 -8.39 -2.41
C VAL A 11 -19.34 -8.28 -1.90
N ALA A 12 -19.65 -8.99 -0.81
CA ALA A 12 -20.97 -8.94 -0.19
C ALA A 12 -21.30 -7.54 0.35
N PHE A 13 -20.36 -6.91 1.05
CA PHE A 13 -20.55 -5.58 1.63
C PHE A 13 -20.88 -4.53 0.56
N PHE A 14 -20.07 -4.41 -0.50
CA PHE A 14 -20.29 -3.38 -1.53
C PHE A 14 -21.51 -3.67 -2.41
N ARG A 15 -21.88 -4.95 -2.58
CA ARG A 15 -23.16 -5.30 -3.21
C ARG A 15 -24.34 -4.82 -2.37
N GLU A 16 -24.37 -5.12 -1.07
CA GLU A 16 -25.48 -4.71 -0.22
C GLU A 16 -25.52 -3.19 0.01
N TYR A 17 -24.36 -2.55 0.14
CA TYR A 17 -24.23 -1.08 0.15
C TYR A 17 -24.95 -0.43 -1.04
N ARG A 18 -24.76 -0.96 -2.25
CA ARG A 18 -25.44 -0.49 -3.47
C ARG A 18 -26.92 -0.84 -3.46
N ASN A 19 -27.28 -2.05 -3.02
CA ASN A 19 -28.68 -2.52 -2.98
C ASN A 19 -29.57 -1.62 -2.12
N VAL A 20 -29.04 -1.09 -1.01
CA VAL A 20 -29.77 -0.15 -0.15
C VAL A 20 -29.72 1.30 -0.64
N GLY A 21 -29.17 1.53 -1.83
CA GLY A 21 -29.18 2.83 -2.51
C GLY A 21 -28.06 3.79 -2.08
N LEU A 22 -27.06 3.34 -1.33
CA LEU A 22 -25.95 4.22 -0.93
C LEU A 22 -24.99 4.49 -2.10
N THR A 23 -24.47 5.71 -2.14
CA THR A 23 -23.52 6.18 -3.16
C THR A 23 -22.25 6.72 -2.51
N PRO A 24 -21.08 6.67 -3.17
CA PRO A 24 -19.85 7.22 -2.60
C PRO A 24 -19.97 8.69 -2.19
N GLN A 25 -20.87 9.45 -2.82
CA GLN A 25 -21.15 10.86 -2.49
C GLN A 25 -21.94 10.99 -1.18
N ASP A 26 -22.92 10.12 -0.95
CA ASP A 26 -23.79 10.19 0.23
C ASP A 26 -23.15 9.53 1.46
N MET A 27 -22.42 8.43 1.27
CA MET A 27 -21.79 7.65 2.34
C MET A 27 -20.44 7.07 1.90
N PRO A 28 -19.40 7.91 1.74
CA PRO A 28 -18.10 7.44 1.25
C PRO A 28 -17.54 6.32 2.13
N VAL A 29 -17.00 5.29 1.50
CA VAL A 29 -16.25 4.22 2.16
C VAL A 29 -14.77 4.44 1.88
N VAL A 30 -13.97 4.50 2.95
CA VAL A 30 -12.50 4.46 2.85
C VAL A 30 -12.05 3.07 3.29
N SER A 31 -11.46 2.31 2.37
CA SER A 31 -10.96 0.95 2.62
C SER A 31 -9.44 0.92 2.79
N VAL A 32 -8.95 0.16 3.77
CA VAL A 32 -7.51 -0.16 3.94
C VAL A 32 -7.19 -1.60 3.50
N SER A 33 -8.11 -2.21 2.74
CA SER A 33 -8.07 -3.65 2.43
C SER A 33 -8.67 -3.97 1.05
N ILE A 34 -8.67 -2.99 0.14
CA ILE A 34 -8.99 -3.16 -1.29
C ILE A 34 -7.86 -2.54 -2.10
N ALA A 35 -7.16 -3.35 -2.89
CA ALA A 35 -6.23 -2.91 -3.91
C ALA A 35 -6.79 -3.24 -5.31
N GLU A 36 -6.07 -2.87 -6.37
CA GLU A 36 -6.49 -3.03 -7.76
C GLU A 36 -6.83 -4.48 -8.13
N GLU A 37 -6.14 -5.46 -7.51
CA GLU A 37 -6.38 -6.89 -7.69
C GLU A 37 -7.79 -7.30 -7.21
N GLU A 38 -8.29 -6.74 -6.10
CA GLU A 38 -9.62 -7.06 -5.57
C GLU A 38 -10.76 -6.34 -6.30
N VAL A 39 -10.49 -5.20 -6.96
CA VAL A 39 -11.52 -4.40 -7.65
C VAL A 39 -12.27 -5.23 -8.70
N GLY A 40 -11.54 -6.04 -9.47
CA GLY A 40 -12.12 -6.92 -10.47
C GLY A 40 -13.06 -7.98 -9.86
N GLY A 41 -12.67 -8.56 -8.72
CA GLY A 41 -13.46 -9.57 -8.00
C GLY A 41 -14.73 -9.01 -7.34
N ILE A 42 -14.67 -7.79 -6.82
CA ILE A 42 -15.83 -7.07 -6.25
C ILE A 42 -16.78 -6.60 -7.36
N GLY A 43 -16.24 -6.35 -8.56
CA GLY A 43 -16.92 -5.74 -9.68
C GLY A 43 -16.82 -4.23 -9.60
N VAL A 44 -16.07 -3.63 -10.54
CA VAL A 44 -15.74 -2.19 -10.57
C VAL A 44 -16.96 -1.29 -10.39
N GLN A 45 -18.11 -1.68 -10.94
CA GLN A 45 -19.34 -0.91 -10.79
C GLN A 45 -19.68 -0.70 -9.32
N ASN A 46 -19.50 -1.69 -8.44
CA ASN A 46 -19.89 -1.63 -7.04
C ASN A 46 -19.00 -0.71 -6.19
N VAL A 47 -17.78 -0.45 -6.66
CA VAL A 47 -16.74 0.26 -5.89
C VAL A 47 -16.22 1.52 -6.59
N ALA A 48 -16.61 1.80 -7.83
CA ALA A 48 -16.21 3.02 -8.52
C ALA A 48 -16.65 4.27 -7.72
N GLY A 49 -15.71 5.21 -7.56
CA GLY A 49 -15.84 6.41 -6.75
C GLY A 49 -15.60 6.21 -5.25
N GLN A 50 -15.41 4.97 -4.78
CA GLN A 50 -15.01 4.71 -3.40
C GLN A 50 -13.52 4.97 -3.19
N LEU A 51 -13.14 5.18 -1.93
CA LEU A 51 -11.80 5.57 -1.55
C LEU A 51 -11.02 4.40 -0.96
N THR A 52 -9.72 4.42 -1.16
CA THR A 52 -8.78 3.51 -0.53
C THR A 52 -7.65 4.31 0.14
N ALA A 53 -7.01 3.70 1.13
CA ALA A 53 -5.86 4.27 1.83
C ALA A 53 -4.73 3.25 1.84
N TRP A 54 -3.66 3.57 1.12
CA TRP A 54 -2.49 2.71 0.88
C TRP A 54 -1.23 3.55 0.76
N ASN A 55 -0.10 2.88 0.54
CA ASN A 55 1.16 3.52 0.29
C ASN A 55 1.56 3.48 -1.19
N TYR A 56 1.05 2.50 -1.94
CA TYR A 56 1.30 2.34 -3.37
C TYR A 56 0.01 2.20 -4.18
N TYR A 57 0.02 2.73 -5.41
CA TYR A 57 -0.97 2.47 -6.45
C TYR A 57 -0.25 2.24 -7.78
N GLU A 58 -0.76 1.35 -8.63
CA GLU A 58 -0.19 1.08 -9.96
C GLU A 58 -0.10 2.37 -10.79
N THR A 59 -1.00 3.32 -10.56
CA THR A 59 -1.13 4.55 -11.35
C THR A 59 -0.12 5.65 -10.99
N ILE A 60 0.77 5.44 -10.01
CA ILE A 60 1.81 6.40 -9.67
C ILE A 60 2.68 6.72 -10.90
N ASP A 61 2.74 8.00 -11.29
CA ASP A 61 3.41 8.42 -12.54
C ASP A 61 4.90 8.69 -12.34
N THR A 62 5.69 7.64 -12.12
CA THR A 62 7.16 7.73 -12.02
C THR A 62 7.84 6.73 -12.96
N PRO A 63 9.08 7.00 -13.42
CA PRO A 63 9.83 6.05 -14.23
C PRO A 63 10.07 4.71 -13.52
N VAL A 64 10.31 4.73 -12.20
CA VAL A 64 10.53 3.52 -11.38
C VAL A 64 9.27 2.66 -11.36
N ASN A 65 8.11 3.26 -11.10
CA ASN A 65 6.86 2.52 -11.10
C ASN A 65 6.51 1.97 -12.50
N LYS A 66 6.65 2.78 -13.55
CA LYS A 66 6.41 2.31 -14.93
C LYS A 66 7.25 1.09 -15.29
N ALA A 67 8.52 1.05 -14.85
CA ALA A 67 9.39 -0.10 -15.06
C ALA A 67 8.92 -1.33 -14.26
N PHE A 68 8.53 -1.17 -13.00
CA PHE A 68 7.98 -2.23 -12.15
C PHE A 68 6.70 -2.83 -12.75
N VAL A 69 5.72 -1.99 -13.09
CA VAL A 69 4.44 -2.42 -13.68
C VAL A 69 4.67 -3.15 -15.00
N LYS A 70 5.55 -2.64 -15.86
CA LYS A 70 5.91 -3.31 -17.11
C LYS A 70 6.54 -4.68 -16.85
N ALA A 71 7.52 -4.76 -15.94
CA ALA A 71 8.19 -6.01 -15.62
C ALA A 71 7.23 -7.06 -15.06
N TYR A 72 6.29 -6.65 -14.20
CA TYR A 72 5.24 -7.52 -13.69
C TYR A 72 4.33 -8.04 -14.81
N LYS A 73 3.80 -7.15 -15.65
CA LYS A 73 2.92 -7.52 -16.78
C LYS A 73 3.60 -8.44 -17.78
N ASP A 74 4.89 -8.23 -18.05
CA ASP A 74 5.70 -9.11 -18.89
C ASP A 74 5.90 -10.49 -18.25
N PHE A 75 6.15 -10.54 -16.93
CA PHE A 75 6.32 -11.78 -16.17
C PHE A 75 5.06 -12.65 -16.18
N VAL A 76 3.90 -12.05 -15.89
CA VAL A 76 2.61 -12.77 -15.89
C VAL A 76 2.03 -12.96 -17.29
N LYS A 77 2.61 -12.31 -18.31
CA LYS A 77 2.18 -12.33 -19.71
C LYS A 77 0.74 -11.86 -19.91
N ASP A 78 0.34 -10.86 -19.13
CA ASP A 78 -0.99 -10.24 -19.22
C ASP A 78 -0.88 -8.71 -19.06
N PRO A 79 -1.10 -7.93 -20.13
CA PRO A 79 -1.01 -6.48 -20.07
C PRO A 79 -2.13 -5.81 -19.27
N LYS A 80 -3.21 -6.55 -18.95
CA LYS A 80 -4.36 -6.06 -18.17
C LYS A 80 -4.28 -6.42 -16.70
N LYS A 81 -3.34 -7.29 -16.31
CA LYS A 81 -3.20 -7.71 -14.92
C LYS A 81 -2.66 -6.56 -14.07
N PRO A 82 -3.37 -6.11 -13.03
CA PRO A 82 -2.90 -5.02 -12.22
C PRO A 82 -1.82 -5.45 -11.22
N THR A 83 -1.00 -4.52 -10.75
CA THR A 83 -0.21 -4.65 -9.53
C THR A 83 -1.04 -4.22 -8.32
N SER A 84 -0.50 -4.35 -7.11
CA SER A 84 -1.16 -3.92 -5.87
C SER A 84 -0.13 -3.49 -4.82
N ASP A 85 -0.58 -2.76 -3.80
CA ASP A 85 0.27 -2.37 -2.67
C ASP A 85 0.94 -3.56 -1.96
N PRO A 86 0.24 -4.66 -1.61
CA PRO A 86 0.91 -5.83 -1.02
C PRO A 86 1.97 -6.47 -1.92
N MET A 87 1.75 -6.47 -3.24
CA MET A 87 2.73 -7.00 -4.20
C MET A 87 3.97 -6.12 -4.27
N GLU A 88 3.79 -4.79 -4.27
CA GLU A 88 4.89 -3.83 -4.23
C GLU A 88 5.67 -3.94 -2.92
N ALA A 89 4.98 -4.04 -1.78
CA ALA A 89 5.62 -4.20 -0.48
C ALA A 89 6.48 -5.47 -0.40
N ALA A 90 6.02 -6.58 -0.99
CA ALA A 90 6.80 -7.81 -1.09
C ALA A 90 8.05 -7.63 -1.97
N TYR A 91 7.91 -6.94 -3.11
CA TYR A 91 9.04 -6.59 -3.99
C TYR A 91 10.07 -5.74 -3.23
N VAL A 92 9.62 -4.67 -2.56
CA VAL A 92 10.46 -3.76 -1.76
C VAL A 92 11.19 -4.50 -0.65
N SER A 93 10.52 -5.41 0.06
CA SER A 93 11.10 -6.18 1.16
C SER A 93 12.33 -6.99 0.73
N VAL A 94 12.32 -7.57 -0.48
CA VAL A 94 13.47 -8.33 -1.01
C VAL A 94 14.66 -7.42 -1.29
N TYR A 95 14.43 -6.22 -1.84
CA TYR A 95 15.50 -5.26 -2.12
C TYR A 95 16.07 -4.64 -0.85
N LEU A 96 15.22 -4.36 0.14
CA LEU A 96 15.68 -3.90 1.45
C LEU A 96 16.51 -4.97 2.16
N TRP A 97 16.07 -6.23 2.13
CA TRP A 97 16.86 -7.35 2.64
C TRP A 97 18.22 -7.46 1.92
N LYS A 98 18.22 -7.42 0.58
CA LYS A 98 19.44 -7.45 -0.24
C LYS A 98 20.39 -6.31 0.15
N ASN A 99 19.90 -5.07 0.22
CA ASN A 99 20.72 -3.90 0.57
C ASN A 99 21.27 -4.01 2.00
N THR A 100 20.50 -4.59 2.92
CA THR A 100 20.94 -4.82 4.31
C THR A 100 22.04 -5.87 4.38
N VAL A 101 21.90 -6.98 3.63
CA VAL A 101 22.95 -8.01 3.49
C VAL A 101 24.23 -7.42 2.90
N GLU A 102 24.12 -6.58 1.87
CA GLU A 102 25.26 -5.90 1.25
C GLU A 102 25.97 -4.95 2.23
N LYS A 103 25.20 -4.20 3.04
CA LYS A 103 25.72 -3.33 4.10
C LYS A 103 26.40 -4.14 5.21
N ALA A 104 25.79 -5.23 5.66
CA ALA A 104 26.31 -6.12 6.70
C ALA A 104 27.50 -6.97 6.23
N LYS A 105 27.66 -7.15 4.90
CA LYS A 105 28.61 -8.09 4.28
C LYS A 105 28.47 -9.51 4.85
N SER A 106 27.24 -9.89 5.17
CA SER A 106 26.93 -11.14 5.86
C SER A 106 25.50 -11.57 5.58
N PHE A 107 25.26 -12.89 5.62
CA PHE A 107 23.92 -13.48 5.65
C PHE A 107 23.48 -13.86 7.08
N ASP A 108 24.32 -13.60 8.08
CA ASP A 108 23.97 -13.83 9.49
C ASP A 108 22.84 -12.89 9.93
N VAL A 109 21.83 -13.46 10.61
CA VAL A 109 20.61 -12.72 10.98
C VAL A 109 20.91 -11.57 11.93
N ALA A 110 21.76 -11.78 12.94
CA ALA A 110 22.10 -10.73 13.89
C ALA A 110 22.89 -9.62 13.20
N ALA A 111 23.86 -9.98 12.36
CA ALA A 111 24.60 -8.99 11.56
C ALA A 111 23.67 -8.17 10.64
N ILE A 112 22.65 -8.79 10.02
CA ILE A 112 21.65 -8.09 9.20
C ILE A 112 20.83 -7.13 10.08
N GLN A 113 20.33 -7.57 11.22
CA GLN A 113 19.54 -6.75 12.14
C GLN A 113 20.33 -5.54 12.63
N ASP A 114 21.56 -5.75 13.11
CA ASP A 114 22.45 -4.70 13.61
C ASP A 114 22.84 -3.66 12.54
N ASN A 115 22.66 -4.00 11.25
CA ASN A 115 22.96 -3.13 10.12
C ASN A 115 21.72 -2.61 9.38
N ALA A 116 20.50 -2.92 9.83
CA ALA A 116 19.27 -2.55 9.12
C ALA A 116 19.01 -1.04 9.11
N ASP A 117 19.42 -0.32 10.16
CA ASP A 117 19.12 1.11 10.32
C ASP A 117 19.57 1.97 9.12
N GLY A 118 18.68 2.81 8.63
CA GLY A 118 18.95 3.73 7.52
C GLY A 118 19.16 3.06 6.16
N VAL A 119 18.99 1.73 6.04
CA VAL A 119 18.99 1.06 4.74
C VAL A 119 17.79 1.55 3.94
N SER A 120 18.03 1.98 2.70
CA SER A 120 17.00 2.56 1.84
C SER A 120 16.90 1.87 0.48
N PHE A 121 15.76 2.03 -0.17
CA PHE A 121 15.51 1.58 -1.53
C PHE A 121 14.62 2.59 -2.27
N ASP A 122 14.97 2.89 -3.53
CA ASP A 122 14.13 3.70 -4.42
C ASP A 122 13.02 2.81 -5.00
N ALA A 123 11.93 2.69 -4.25
CA ALA A 123 10.82 1.80 -4.57
C ALA A 123 9.84 2.40 -5.59
N PRO A 124 8.96 1.57 -6.20
CA PRO A 124 7.84 2.06 -7.01
C PRO A 124 6.96 3.09 -6.28
N GLU A 125 6.75 2.94 -4.97
CA GLU A 125 6.01 3.91 -4.15
C GLU A 125 6.76 5.22 -3.79
N GLY A 126 8.05 5.28 -4.11
CA GLY A 126 8.99 6.31 -3.69
C GLY A 126 10.10 5.75 -2.80
N LYS A 127 11.04 6.59 -2.37
CA LYS A 127 12.13 6.13 -1.49
C LYS A 127 11.58 5.70 -0.13
N VAL A 128 11.92 4.48 0.28
CA VAL A 128 11.65 3.94 1.62
C VAL A 128 12.95 3.76 2.38
N THR A 129 12.90 3.89 3.72
CA THR A 129 14.07 3.71 4.60
C THR A 129 13.66 2.95 5.84
N ILE A 130 14.48 1.97 6.24
CA ILE A 130 14.29 1.20 7.48
C ILE A 130 14.65 2.07 8.68
N ASP A 131 13.75 2.10 9.66
CA ASP A 131 14.01 2.55 11.02
C ASP A 131 14.62 1.39 11.81
N GLY A 132 15.85 1.56 12.30
CA GLY A 132 16.56 0.52 13.03
C GLY A 132 16.06 0.27 14.45
N GLU A 133 15.30 1.18 15.05
CA GLU A 133 14.76 1.00 16.41
C GLU A 133 13.52 0.10 16.41
N ASN A 134 12.68 0.23 15.38
CA ASN A 134 11.38 -0.48 15.32
C ASN A 134 11.23 -1.42 14.10
N HIS A 135 12.21 -1.46 13.20
CA HIS A 135 12.25 -2.30 12.00
C HIS A 135 11.09 -2.10 11.02
N HIS A 136 10.34 -1.00 11.13
CA HIS A 136 9.39 -0.56 10.12
C HIS A 136 10.10 0.33 9.10
N ILE A 137 9.39 0.71 8.04
CA ILE A 137 9.94 1.57 6.99
C ILE A 137 9.13 2.85 6.84
N THR A 138 9.81 3.93 6.48
CA THR A 138 9.14 5.17 6.09
C THR A 138 8.33 4.94 4.83
N LYS A 139 7.08 5.41 4.82
CA LYS A 139 6.18 5.31 3.66
C LYS A 139 5.39 6.60 3.44
N THR A 140 5.18 6.97 2.19
CA THR A 140 4.23 8.03 1.83
C THR A 140 2.81 7.48 1.96
N ALA A 141 1.94 8.15 2.71
CA ALA A 141 0.53 7.76 2.81
C ALA A 141 -0.26 8.37 1.65
N ARG A 142 -1.16 7.59 1.03
CA ARG A 142 -1.95 8.02 -0.13
C ARG A 142 -3.41 7.65 0.03
N ILE A 143 -4.29 8.61 -0.24
CA ILE A 143 -5.71 8.34 -0.45
C ILE A 143 -5.94 8.23 -1.96
N GLY A 144 -6.50 7.09 -2.37
CA GLY A 144 -6.82 6.79 -3.75
C GLY A 144 -8.33 6.75 -3.99
N GLU A 145 -8.74 7.02 -5.22
CA GLU A 145 -10.12 6.83 -5.69
C GLU A 145 -10.13 5.71 -6.73
N ILE A 146 -11.01 4.72 -6.54
CA ILE A 146 -11.24 3.65 -7.51
C ILE A 146 -12.01 4.23 -8.71
N ARG A 147 -11.43 4.16 -9.90
CA ARG A 147 -12.04 4.69 -11.12
C ARG A 147 -12.70 3.59 -11.98
N PRO A 148 -13.55 3.96 -12.95
CA PRO A 148 -14.29 2.99 -13.77
C PRO A 148 -13.42 2.07 -14.64
N ASP A 149 -12.14 2.37 -14.83
CA ASP A 149 -11.17 1.51 -15.50
C ASP A 149 -10.64 0.38 -14.60
N GLY A 150 -11.06 0.36 -13.32
CA GLY A 150 -10.67 -0.67 -12.35
C GLY A 150 -9.37 -0.36 -11.61
N LEU A 151 -8.74 0.79 -11.88
CA LEU A 151 -7.51 1.21 -11.23
C LEU A 151 -7.79 2.26 -10.14
N ILE A 152 -6.82 2.42 -9.25
CA ILE A 152 -6.89 3.39 -8.16
C ILE A 152 -5.99 4.57 -8.47
N TYR A 153 -6.50 5.79 -8.31
CA TYR A 153 -5.77 7.02 -8.61
C TYR A 153 -5.59 7.86 -7.35
N THR A 154 -4.36 8.28 -7.06
CA THR A 154 -4.07 9.19 -5.94
C THR A 154 -4.87 10.49 -6.07
N ILE A 155 -5.63 10.83 -5.03
CA ILE A 155 -6.33 12.12 -4.89
C ILE A 155 -5.75 12.98 -3.76
N TRP A 156 -4.98 12.36 -2.86
CA TRP A 156 -4.23 13.03 -1.82
C TRP A 156 -3.03 12.18 -1.43
N GLU A 157 -1.92 12.82 -1.06
CA GLU A 157 -0.76 12.16 -0.46
C GLU A 157 -0.16 13.02 0.65
N SER A 158 0.54 12.38 1.59
CA SER A 158 1.29 13.08 2.62
C SER A 158 2.39 13.93 1.99
N LYS A 159 2.80 15.01 2.69
CA LYS A 159 3.85 15.94 2.19
C LYS A 159 5.19 15.26 1.91
N GLY A 160 5.39 14.07 2.46
CA GLY A 160 6.54 13.20 2.25
C GLY A 160 6.32 11.87 2.99
N PRO A 161 7.34 11.01 3.03
CA PRO A 161 7.30 9.79 3.82
C PRO A 161 7.03 10.09 5.30
N ILE A 162 6.21 9.25 5.92
CA ILE A 162 5.86 9.32 7.34
C ILE A 162 6.82 8.40 8.10
N GLU A 163 7.39 8.90 9.20
CA GLU A 163 8.18 8.10 10.13
C GLU A 163 7.28 7.09 10.85
N PRO A 164 7.67 5.80 10.91
CA PRO A 164 6.84 4.79 11.52
C PRO A 164 6.76 4.97 13.04
N ASP A 165 5.53 5.00 13.56
CA ASP A 165 5.26 4.98 14.99
C ASP A 165 4.28 3.85 15.32
N PRO A 166 4.75 2.58 15.30
CA PRO A 166 3.88 1.41 15.41
C PRO A 166 3.19 1.30 16.78
N TYR A 167 3.69 2.01 17.79
CA TYR A 167 3.14 2.05 19.15
C TYR A 167 2.46 3.37 19.49
N LEU A 168 2.24 4.24 18.51
CA LEU A 168 1.50 5.51 18.62
C LEU A 168 2.02 6.47 19.71
N LYS A 169 3.32 6.46 19.99
CA LYS A 169 3.96 7.28 21.04
C LYS A 169 3.91 8.78 20.77
N SER A 170 3.83 9.17 19.50
CA SER A 170 3.88 10.57 19.05
C SER A 170 2.51 11.23 18.94
N TYR A 171 1.42 10.46 19.05
CA TYR A 171 0.06 10.95 18.84
C TYR A 171 -0.61 11.35 20.17
N PRO A 172 -0.98 12.63 20.38
CA PRO A 172 -1.59 13.07 21.63
C PRO A 172 -2.89 12.33 21.98
N TRP A 173 -3.68 11.95 20.97
CA TRP A 173 -4.92 11.21 21.15
C TRP A 173 -4.69 9.75 21.60
N ALA A 174 -3.46 9.22 21.44
CA ALA A 174 -3.09 7.86 21.77
C ALA A 174 -2.34 7.73 23.11
N ALA A 175 -2.17 8.82 23.86
CA ALA A 175 -1.37 8.87 25.08
C ALA A 175 -1.78 7.88 26.20
N GLY A 176 -2.98 7.30 26.13
CA GLY A 176 -3.46 6.25 27.05
C GLY A 176 -3.53 4.84 26.45
N LEU A 177 -3.10 4.66 25.20
CA LEU A 177 -3.11 3.38 24.47
C LEU A 177 -1.70 2.77 24.37
N SER A 178 -0.66 3.60 24.42
CA SER A 178 0.72 3.17 24.55
C SER A 178 0.93 2.61 25.97
N GLY A 179 1.10 1.28 26.07
CA GLY A 179 1.30 0.57 27.35
C GLY A 179 2.59 0.94 28.07
#